data_AF-A0A3M1RIS7-F1
#
_entry.id   AF-A0A3M1RIS7-F1
#
_cell.length_a   1.000
_cell.length_b   1.000
_cell.length_c   1.000
_cell.angle_alpha   90.00
_cell.angle_beta   90.00
_cell.angle_gamma   90.00
#
_symmetry.space_group_name_H-M   'P 1'
#
loop_
_entity.id
_entity.type
_entity.pdbx_description
1 polymer ?
#
loop_
_entity_poly.entity_id
_entity_poly.type
_entity_poly.pdbx_seq_one_letter_code
_entity_poly.pdbx_strand_id
1 'polypeptide(L)'
;GYEEQDWFLNAVLRVQTTLSPRSLLQRVKQIEQRMKRVPTVRWGPRVIDIDLLLYDTLIVQEADLQIPHPELRHRAFVLIPLCELAPHLTLPGGESLSLLHHHLPVQEVYYYAPFPLPCAE
;
A
#
# COMPACT_ATOMS: atom_id res chain seq x y z
N GLY A 1 7.13 2.33 -15.37
CA GLY A 1 6.80 0.88 -15.44
C GLY A 1 6.64 0.49 -16.90
N TYR A 2 6.26 -0.75 -17.20
CA TYR A 2 5.82 -1.12 -18.56
C TYR A 2 4.58 -0.28 -18.91
N GLU A 3 4.61 0.45 -20.02
CA GLU A 3 3.61 1.48 -20.34
C GLU A 3 2.36 0.91 -21.02
N GLU A 4 2.47 -0.28 -21.63
CA GLU A 4 1.37 -0.99 -22.28
C GLU A 4 0.72 -2.01 -21.34
N GLN A 5 0.09 -1.53 -20.27
CA GLN A 5 -0.71 -2.37 -19.37
C GLN A 5 -1.96 -1.66 -18.89
N ASP A 6 -2.96 -2.44 -18.46
CA ASP A 6 -4.17 -1.90 -17.85
C ASP A 6 -3.88 -1.08 -16.58
N TRP A 7 -4.85 -0.27 -16.19
CA TRP A 7 -4.81 0.50 -14.95
C TRP A 7 -4.74 -0.40 -13.72
N PHE A 8 -3.93 -0.01 -12.74
CA PHE A 8 -3.92 -0.66 -11.43
C PHE A 8 -5.02 -0.10 -10.53
N LEU A 9 -5.76 -1.00 -9.88
CA LEU A 9 -6.58 -0.64 -8.73
C LEU A 9 -5.72 -0.64 -7.48
N ASN A 10 -5.55 0.52 -6.84
CA ASN A 10 -4.76 0.69 -5.62
C ASN A 10 -5.66 1.04 -4.44
N ALA A 11 -5.36 0.49 -3.26
CA ALA A 11 -6.06 0.78 -2.02
C ALA A 11 -5.12 0.66 -0.82
N VAL A 12 -5.44 1.38 0.25
CA VAL A 12 -4.74 1.28 1.54
C VAL A 12 -5.73 0.79 2.60
N LEU A 13 -5.28 -0.13 3.43
CA LEU A 13 -6.08 -0.76 4.48
C LEU A 13 -5.36 -0.60 5.82
N ARG A 14 -6.13 -0.30 6.87
CA ARG A 14 -5.65 -0.38 8.25
C ARG A 14 -6.13 -1.68 8.87
N VAL A 15 -5.21 -2.43 9.43
CA VAL A 15 -5.49 -3.73 10.06
C VAL A 15 -4.99 -3.69 11.50
N GLN A 16 -5.76 -4.28 12.43
CA GLN A 16 -5.31 -4.58 13.78
C GLN A 16 -4.87 -6.04 13.84
N THR A 17 -3.69 -6.31 14.39
CA THR A 17 -3.14 -7.65 14.47
C THR A 17 -2.23 -7.83 15.69
N THR A 18 -2.07 -9.07 16.13
CA THR A 18 -1.10 -9.47 17.15
C THR A 18 0.17 -10.10 16.54
N LEU A 19 0.23 -10.22 15.21
CA LEU A 19 1.38 -10.77 14.49
C LEU A 19 2.54 -9.77 14.48
N SER A 20 3.77 -10.23 14.73
CA SER A 20 4.96 -9.39 14.50
C SER A 20 5.08 -8.96 13.03
N PRO A 21 5.80 -7.86 12.70
CA PRO A 21 5.98 -7.40 11.31
C PRO A 21 6.44 -8.53 10.36
N ARG A 22 7.40 -9.34 10.81
CA ARG A 22 7.91 -10.49 10.06
C ARG A 22 6.84 -11.57 9.83
N SER A 23 6.03 -11.86 10.86
CA SER A 23 4.94 -12.84 10.75
C SER A 23 3.80 -12.33 9.86
N LEU A 24 3.52 -11.02 9.90
CA LEU A 24 2.56 -10.36 9.03
C LEU A 24 3.02 -10.41 7.56
N LEU A 25 4.30 -10.11 7.28
CA LEU A 25 4.87 -10.24 5.94
C LEU A 25 4.72 -11.67 5.39
N GLN A 26 5.01 -12.68 6.21
CA GLN A 26 4.82 -14.08 5.83
C GLN A 26 3.35 -14.40 5.51
N ARG A 27 2.42 -13.93 6.34
CA ARG A 27 0.98 -14.09 6.10
C ARG A 27 0.54 -13.42 4.80
N VAL A 28 1.03 -12.21 4.54
CA VAL A 28 0.75 -11.46 3.31
C VAL A 28 1.26 -12.23 2.09
N LYS A 29 2.54 -12.65 2.08
CA LYS A 29 3.12 -13.47 1.00
C LYS A 29 2.31 -14.75 0.74
N GLN A 30 1.77 -15.40 1.79
CA GLN A 30 0.89 -16.56 1.64
C GLN A 30 -0.45 -16.22 0.97
N ILE A 31 -1.06 -15.07 1.29
CA ILE A 31 -2.30 -14.60 0.65
C ILE A 31 -2.06 -14.37 -0.83
N GLU A 32 -1.00 -13.64 -1.18
CA GLU A 32 -0.64 -13.41 -2.57
C GLU A 32 -0.41 -14.71 -3.32
N GLN A 33 0.32 -15.67 -2.75
CA GLN A 33 0.55 -16.98 -3.36
C GLN A 33 -0.77 -17.74 -3.61
N ARG A 34 -1.73 -17.66 -2.69
CA ARG A 34 -3.05 -18.29 -2.86
C ARG A 34 -3.84 -17.61 -3.97
N MET A 35 -3.76 -16.29 -4.09
CA MET A 35 -4.43 -15.53 -5.15
C MET A 35 -3.75 -15.71 -6.52
N LYS A 36 -2.42 -15.91 -6.55
CA LYS A 36 -1.64 -16.21 -7.75
C LYS A 36 -1.80 -17.67 -8.25
N ARG A 37 -2.50 -18.54 -7.52
CA ARG A 37 -2.81 -19.92 -7.97
C ARG A 37 -3.94 -19.99 -9.01
N VAL A 38 -4.56 -18.86 -9.34
CA VAL A 38 -5.43 -18.78 -10.51
C VAL A 38 -4.55 -18.91 -11.75
N PRO A 39 -4.84 -19.82 -12.71
CA PRO A 39 -4.04 -19.95 -13.92
C PRO A 39 -3.96 -18.60 -14.65
N THR A 40 -2.77 -18.00 -14.71
CA THR A 40 -2.50 -16.79 -15.49
C THR A 40 -1.49 -17.08 -16.60
N VAL A 41 -1.41 -16.17 -17.58
CA VAL A 41 -0.39 -16.23 -18.63
C VAL A 41 1.00 -16.11 -17.98
N ARG A 42 1.98 -16.89 -18.45
CA ARG A 42 3.37 -16.79 -17.99
C ARG A 42 3.86 -15.34 -18.22
N TRP A 43 4.31 -14.65 -17.16
CA TRP A 43 4.66 -13.21 -17.14
C TRP A 43 3.48 -12.22 -17.20
N GLY A 44 2.25 -12.70 -17.04
CA GLY A 44 1.08 -11.85 -16.94
C GLY A 44 1.04 -11.02 -15.65
N PRO A 45 0.19 -9.97 -15.61
CA PRO A 45 0.03 -9.10 -14.47
C PRO A 45 -0.31 -9.89 -13.19
N ARG A 46 0.23 -9.45 -12.05
CA ARG A 46 -0.07 -10.06 -10.75
C ARG A 46 -1.54 -9.79 -10.40
N VAL A 47 -2.26 -10.82 -9.95
CA VAL A 47 -3.65 -10.67 -9.49
C VAL A 47 -3.73 -9.69 -8.31
N ILE A 48 -2.74 -9.72 -7.42
CA ILE A 48 -2.62 -8.79 -6.31
C ILE A 48 -1.14 -8.64 -5.90
N ASP A 49 -0.81 -7.46 -5.38
CA ASP A 49 0.46 -7.11 -4.72
C ASP A 49 0.11 -6.40 -3.42
N ILE A 50 0.67 -6.84 -2.30
CA ILE A 50 0.34 -6.32 -0.97
C ILE A 50 1.64 -5.95 -0.26
N ASP A 51 1.85 -4.64 -0.12
CA ASP A 51 3.01 -4.08 0.58
C ASP A 51 2.69 -3.70 2.04
N LEU A 52 3.58 -4.03 2.97
CA LEU A 52 3.52 -3.50 4.34
C LEU A 52 4.06 -2.07 4.35
N LEU A 53 3.17 -1.08 4.46
CA LEU A 53 3.53 0.34 4.45
C LEU A 53 4.10 0.82 5.79
N LEU A 54 3.38 0.54 6.87
CA LEU A 54 3.65 1.02 8.23
C LEU A 54 3.27 -0.06 9.24
N TYR A 55 3.91 -0.03 10.40
CA TYR A 55 3.55 -0.88 11.54
C TYR A 55 3.75 -0.08 12.83
N ASP A 56 2.64 0.45 13.37
CA ASP A 56 2.64 1.39 14.48
C ASP A 56 3.70 2.49 14.28
N THR A 57 4.61 2.65 15.25
CA THR A 57 5.74 3.58 15.21
C THR A 57 7.07 2.88 14.97
N LEU A 58 7.05 1.59 14.61
CA LEU A 58 8.26 0.78 14.47
C LEU A 58 9.07 1.16 13.24
N ILE A 59 10.39 1.05 13.39
CA ILE A 59 11.35 1.09 12.30
C ILE A 59 11.97 -0.30 12.18
N VAL A 60 11.82 -0.95 11.03
CA VAL A 60 12.35 -2.28 10.74
C VAL A 60 13.31 -2.18 9.57
N GLN A 61 14.51 -2.72 9.73
CA GLN A 61 15.58 -2.73 8.74
C GLN A 61 16.13 -4.15 8.60
N GLU A 62 15.44 -4.97 7.81
CA GLU A 62 15.84 -6.33 7.50
C GLU A 62 16.04 -6.45 5.98
N ALA A 63 16.76 -7.47 5.53
CA ALA A 63 17.14 -7.63 4.12
C ALA A 63 15.94 -7.63 3.14
N ASP A 64 14.78 -8.15 3.57
CA ASP A 64 13.55 -8.27 2.78
C ASP A 64 12.32 -7.63 3.47
N LEU A 65 12.53 -6.82 4.51
CA LEU A 65 11.46 -6.11 5.22
C LEU A 65 11.98 -4.75 5.71
N GLN A 66 11.42 -3.69 5.13
CA GLN A 66 11.70 -2.30 5.53
C GLN A 66 10.40 -1.62 5.92
N ILE A 67 10.36 -1.06 7.14
CA ILE A 67 9.23 -0.30 7.67
C ILE A 67 9.78 1.00 8.25
N PRO A 68 9.24 2.18 7.91
CA PRO A 68 8.25 2.43 6.84
C PRO A 68 8.70 1.94 5.47
N HIS A 69 7.75 1.61 4.59
CA HIS A 69 8.08 1.21 3.23
C HIS A 69 8.87 2.33 2.52
N PRO A 70 10.04 2.05 1.92
CA PRO A 70 10.96 3.08 1.43
C PRO A 70 10.34 3.96 0.33
N GLU A 71 9.52 3.35 -0.52
CA GLU A 71 8.86 4.04 -1.63
C GLU A 71 7.53 4.69 -1.25
N LEU A 72 7.10 4.60 0.01
CA LEU A 72 5.82 5.16 0.46
C LEU A 72 5.71 6.63 0.08
N ARG A 73 6.81 7.38 0.23
CA ARG A 73 6.86 8.85 0.04
C ARG A 73 6.84 9.28 -1.43
N HIS A 74 7.12 8.38 -2.35
CA HIS A 74 7.35 8.70 -3.76
C HIS A 74 6.20 8.26 -4.67
N ARG A 75 5.21 7.55 -4.12
CA ARG A 75 4.11 6.93 -4.89
C ARG A 75 2.78 7.60 -4.57
N ALA A 76 2.24 8.34 -5.54
CA ALA A 76 0.96 9.05 -5.38
C ALA A 76 -0.20 8.09 -5.09
N PHE A 77 -0.25 6.94 -5.79
CA PHE A 77 -1.26 5.90 -5.58
C PHE A 77 -1.17 5.17 -4.23
N VAL A 78 -0.12 5.43 -3.43
CA VAL A 78 0.00 5.00 -2.03
C VAL A 78 -0.36 6.15 -1.10
N LEU A 79 0.23 7.33 -1.31
CA LEU A 79 0.04 8.48 -0.43
C LEU A 79 -1.38 9.02 -0.43
N ILE A 80 -2.03 9.15 -1.60
CA ILE A 80 -3.40 9.66 -1.70
C ILE A 80 -4.37 8.82 -0.84
N PRO A 81 -4.52 7.50 -1.08
CA PRO A 81 -5.44 6.69 -0.25
C PRO A 81 -4.99 6.59 1.22
N LEU A 82 -3.69 6.69 1.52
CA LEU A 82 -3.21 6.72 2.90
C LEU A 82 -3.62 8.02 3.63
N CYS A 83 -3.52 9.17 2.96
CA CYS A 83 -3.98 10.46 3.48
C CYS A 83 -5.49 10.47 3.73
N GLU A 84 -6.27 9.82 2.87
CA GLU A 84 -7.72 9.68 3.06
C GLU A 84 -8.07 8.82 4.27
N LEU A 85 -7.37 7.70 4.42
CA LEU A 85 -7.60 6.77 5.52
C LEU A 85 -7.15 7.33 6.88
N ALA A 86 -6.05 8.09 6.90
CA ALA A 86 -5.41 8.54 8.12
C ALA A 86 -4.78 9.95 7.95
N PRO A 87 -5.59 11.01 7.81
CA PRO A 87 -5.11 12.37 7.46
C PRO A 87 -4.18 13.00 8.51
N HIS A 88 -4.26 12.54 9.76
CA HIS A 88 -3.46 13.04 10.89
C HIS A 88 -2.28 12.12 11.24
N LEU A 89 -1.97 11.14 10.39
CA LEU A 89 -0.86 10.24 10.62
C LEU A 89 0.48 10.98 10.43
N THR A 90 1.37 10.75 11.38
CA THR A 90 2.78 11.16 11.31
C THR A 90 3.62 9.92 11.08
N LEU A 91 4.47 9.95 10.05
CA LEU A 91 5.38 8.84 9.77
C LEU A 91 6.47 8.73 10.85
N PRO A 92 7.04 7.53 11.07
CA PRO A 92 8.31 7.39 11.78
C PRO A 92 9.37 8.32 11.15
N GLY A 93 9.85 9.29 11.92
CA GLY A 93 10.69 10.41 11.43
C GLY A 93 10.06 11.80 11.61
N GLY A 94 8.78 11.89 11.97
CA GLY A 94 8.12 13.15 12.35
C GLY A 94 7.42 13.88 11.19
N GLU A 95 7.45 13.34 9.99
CA GLU A 95 6.82 13.94 8.82
C GLU A 95 5.30 13.68 8.81
N SER A 96 4.51 14.76 8.69
CA SER A 96 3.06 14.66 8.52
C SER A 96 2.70 14.27 7.09
N LEU A 97 1.74 13.36 6.92
CA LEU A 97 1.23 12.99 5.60
C LEU A 97 0.69 14.19 4.80
N SER A 98 0.09 15.17 5.47
CA SER A 98 -0.43 16.38 4.84
C SER A 98 0.64 17.18 4.09
N LEU A 99 1.88 17.18 4.59
CA LEU A 99 3.01 17.85 3.94
C LEU A 99 3.49 17.05 2.72
N LEU A 100 3.55 15.72 2.82
CA LEU A 100 3.97 14.85 1.72
C LEU A 100 3.01 14.93 0.52
N HIS A 101 1.71 15.04 0.79
CA HIS A 101 0.69 15.14 -0.26
C HIS A 101 0.91 16.36 -1.17
N HIS A 102 1.35 17.49 -0.62
CA HIS A 102 1.57 18.73 -1.38
C HIS A 102 2.74 18.65 -2.38
N HIS A 103 3.69 17.73 -2.15
CA HIS A 103 4.90 17.56 -2.96
C HIS A 103 4.84 16.35 -3.90
N LEU A 104 3.68 15.72 -4.04
CA LEU A 104 3.53 14.57 -4.93
C LEU A 104 3.79 14.98 -6.39
N PRO A 105 4.59 14.19 -7.14
CA PRO A 105 4.69 14.37 -8.58
C PRO A 105 3.30 14.24 -9.21
N VAL A 106 3.04 15.00 -10.28
CA VAL A 106 1.81 14.87 -11.06
C VAL A 106 1.78 13.47 -11.67
N GLN A 107 1.09 12.55 -11.00
CA GLN A 107 0.72 11.23 -11.50
C GLN A 107 -0.80 11.20 -11.62
N GLU A 108 -1.29 10.65 -12.73
CA GLU A 108 -2.72 10.46 -12.95
C GLU A 108 -3.25 9.38 -12.00
N VAL A 109 -3.80 9.80 -10.87
CA VAL A 109 -4.56 8.94 -9.95
C VAL A 109 -6.02 9.36 -10.02
N TYR A 110 -6.89 8.41 -10.38
CA TYR A 110 -8.32 8.62 -10.45
C TYR A 110 -9.04 7.79 -9.38
N TYR A 111 -10.10 8.36 -8.82
CA TYR A 111 -11.00 7.63 -7.93
C TYR A 111 -11.82 6.62 -8.72
N TYR A 112 -11.65 5.34 -8.39
CA TYR A 112 -12.50 4.28 -8.94
C TYR A 112 -13.91 4.29 -8.34
N ALA A 113 -14.03 4.67 -7.07
CA ALA A 113 -15.27 4.78 -6.31
C ALA A 113 -15.18 5.94 -5.30
N PRO A 114 -16.32 6.52 -4.86
CA PRO A 114 -16.30 7.59 -3.85
C PRO A 114 -15.73 7.11 -2.51
N PHE A 115 -15.04 8.01 -1.80
CA PHE A 115 -14.56 7.81 -0.43
C PHE A 115 -15.25 8.80 0.54
N PRO A 116 -15.67 8.38 1.75
CA PRO A 116 -15.69 7.00 2.22
C PRO A 116 -16.63 6.15 1.36
N LEU A 117 -16.31 4.87 1.18
CA LEU A 117 -17.22 3.95 0.51
C LEU A 117 -18.57 4.03 1.24
N PRO A 118 -19.70 4.22 0.53
CA PRO A 118 -21.00 4.21 1.17
C PRO A 118 -21.11 2.90 1.94
N CYS A 119 -21.46 2.99 3.23
CA CYS A 119 -21.79 1.78 3.99
C CYS A 119 -22.90 1.08 3.22
N ALA A 120 -22.70 -0.20 2.88
CA ALA A 120 -23.81 -1.01 2.40
C ALA A 120 -24.87 -1.01 3.52
N GLU A 121 -26.06 -0.50 3.20
CA GLU A 121 -27.25 -0.57 4.08
C GLU A 121 -27.62 -2.02 4.39
#